data_AF-A0A2M7XC49-F1
#
_entry.id   AF-A0A2M7XC49-F1
#
_cell.length_a   1.000
_cell.length_b   1.000
_cell.length_c   1.000
_cell.angle_alpha   90.00
_cell.angle_beta   90.00
_cell.angle_gamma   90.00
#
_symmetry.space_group_name_H-M   'P 1'
#
loop_
_entity.id
_entity.type
_entity.pdbx_description
1 polymer ?
#
loop_
_entity_poly.entity_id
_entity_poly.type
_entity_poly.pdbx_seq_one_letter_code
_entity_poly.pdbx_strand_id
1 'polypeptide(L)'
;MHLFISSQDIRELTLGLIQEGTFIHLSNHTVSPEEHLSVLDEQLTQWGCDLDQLEGLYVVTGPGSFTASRVSLTILNTIAFTKQIPVFALENPERLSPEVLLTTSQKKGLKSQSFVLPIYDRPPGVTNNQLNHT
;
A
#
# COMPACT_ATOMS: atom_id res chain seq x y z
N MET A 1 12.82 -0.71 -11.56
CA MET A 1 11.94 -1.72 -10.92
C MET A 1 10.94 -1.04 -10.01
N HIS A 2 9.75 -1.60 -9.74
CA HIS A 2 8.78 -0.96 -8.86
C HIS A 2 8.31 -1.89 -7.74
N LEU A 3 8.11 -1.36 -6.53
CA LEU A 3 7.56 -2.09 -5.39
C LEU A 3 6.05 -1.89 -5.35
N PHE A 4 5.29 -2.96 -5.09
CA PHE A 4 3.86 -2.95 -4.87
C PHE A 4 3.54 -3.34 -3.44
N ILE A 5 2.63 -2.61 -2.79
CA ILE A 5 2.08 -2.96 -1.48
C ILE A 5 0.55 -2.85 -1.49
N SER A 6 -0.11 -3.83 -0.89
CA SER A 6 -1.54 -3.78 -0.59
C SER A 6 -1.79 -4.31 0.81
N SER A 7 -2.58 -3.58 1.60
CA SER A 7 -3.05 -4.04 2.90
C SER A 7 -4.48 -3.57 3.15
N GLN A 8 -5.38 -4.13 2.34
CA GLN A 8 -6.81 -3.84 2.42
C GLN A 8 -7.52 -4.61 3.54
N ASP A 9 -6.95 -5.73 3.99
CA ASP A 9 -7.34 -6.42 5.23
C ASP A 9 -6.37 -6.04 6.36
N ILE A 10 -6.85 -6.05 7.61
CA ILE A 10 -6.02 -5.72 8.77
C ILE A 10 -4.99 -6.78 9.10
N ARG A 11 -5.15 -8.01 8.61
CA ARG A 11 -4.23 -9.13 8.84
C ARG A 11 -3.51 -9.58 7.60
N GLU A 12 -3.70 -8.91 6.48
CA GLU A 12 -3.08 -9.31 5.22
C GLU A 12 -2.22 -8.19 4.66
N LEU A 13 -1.01 -8.58 4.29
CA LEU A 13 -0.05 -7.77 3.58
C LEU A 13 0.34 -8.48 2.29
N THR A 14 0.02 -7.88 1.16
CA THR A 14 0.49 -8.32 -0.15
C THR A 14 1.65 -7.44 -0.59
N LEU A 15 2.75 -8.08 -0.96
CA LEU A 15 3.95 -7.43 -1.48
C LEU A 15 4.26 -7.97 -2.86
N GLY A 16 4.76 -7.12 -3.76
CA GLY A 16 5.24 -7.58 -5.06
C GLY A 16 6.31 -6.69 -5.66
N LEU A 17 7.09 -7.25 -6.59
CA LEU A 17 8.01 -6.50 -7.44
C LEU A 17 7.50 -6.52 -8.87
N ILE A 18 7.49 -5.35 -9.48
CA ILE A 18 7.03 -5.12 -10.85
C ILE A 18 8.21 -4.72 -11.71
N GLN A 19 8.40 -5.43 -12.82
CA GLN A 19 9.37 -5.12 -13.85
C GLN A 19 8.68 -5.19 -15.21
N GLU A 20 8.95 -4.20 -16.06
CA GLU A 20 8.35 -4.11 -17.40
C GLU A 20 6.80 -4.21 -17.40
N GLY A 21 6.18 -3.70 -16.32
CA GLY A 21 4.74 -3.65 -16.18
C GLY A 21 4.07 -4.94 -15.69
N THR A 22 4.82 -5.98 -15.36
CA THR A 22 4.29 -7.26 -14.83
C THR A 22 4.94 -7.61 -13.49
N PHE A 23 4.28 -8.45 -12.68
CA PHE A 23 4.84 -8.94 -11.43
C PHE A 23 5.90 -10.01 -11.70
N ILE A 24 7.12 -9.79 -11.22
CA ILE A 24 8.19 -10.80 -11.18
C ILE A 24 8.20 -11.55 -9.83
N HIS A 25 7.72 -10.88 -8.78
CA HIS A 25 7.47 -11.47 -7.46
C HIS A 25 6.13 -10.99 -6.94
N LEU A 26 5.41 -11.89 -6.27
CA LEU A 26 4.18 -11.58 -5.56
C LEU A 26 4.06 -12.54 -4.38
N SER A 27 3.81 -12.00 -3.19
CA SER A 27 3.68 -12.76 -1.96
C SER A 27 2.57 -12.17 -1.09
N ASN A 28 1.87 -13.06 -0.38
CA ASN A 28 0.85 -12.69 0.59
C ASN A 28 1.29 -13.18 1.97
N HIS A 29 1.13 -12.31 2.97
CA HIS A 29 1.54 -12.56 4.34
C HIS A 29 0.36 -12.33 5.27
N THR A 30 0.14 -13.28 6.18
CA THR A 30 -0.84 -13.12 7.26
C THR A 30 -0.13 -12.55 8.49
N VAL A 31 -0.12 -11.23 8.62
CA VAL A 31 0.67 -10.49 9.62
C VAL A 31 -0.10 -9.28 10.13
N SER A 32 0.27 -8.81 11.32
CA SER A 32 -0.32 -7.60 11.88
C SER A 32 0.31 -6.33 11.29
N PRO A 33 -0.37 -5.16 11.33
CA PRO A 33 0.17 -3.92 10.78
C PRO A 33 1.54 -3.52 11.36
N GLU A 34 1.76 -3.77 12.64
CA GLU A 34 3.02 -3.49 13.34
C GLU A 34 4.22 -4.28 12.79
N GLU A 35 3.98 -5.39 12.10
CA GLU A 35 5.01 -6.24 11.48
C GLU A 35 5.26 -5.91 10.00
N HIS A 36 4.50 -4.99 9.40
CA HIS A 36 4.59 -4.73 7.96
C HIS A 36 6.00 -4.34 7.50
N LEU A 37 6.71 -3.52 8.29
CA LEU A 37 8.04 -3.06 7.92
C LEU A 37 9.07 -4.20 7.98
N SER A 38 9.02 -5.04 9.01
CA SER A 38 9.96 -6.18 9.12
C SER A 38 9.71 -7.19 8.01
N VAL A 39 8.45 -7.49 7.72
CA VAL A 39 8.08 -8.41 6.63
C VAL A 39 8.51 -7.84 5.28
N LEU A 40 8.35 -6.53 5.04
CA LEU A 40 8.83 -5.89 3.82
C LEU A 40 10.36 -6.04 3.67
N ASP A 41 11.12 -5.77 4.72
CA ASP A 41 12.59 -5.88 4.72
C ASP A 41 13.06 -7.31 4.46
N GLU A 42 12.45 -8.28 5.14
CA GLU A 42 12.70 -9.71 4.94
C GLU A 42 12.37 -10.14 3.50
N GLN A 43 11.24 -9.69 2.95
CA GLN A 43 10.85 -10.02 1.57
C GLN A 43 11.78 -9.40 0.53
N LEU A 44 12.17 -8.14 0.68
CA LEU A 44 13.13 -7.50 -0.22
C LEU A 44 14.48 -8.24 -0.20
N THR A 45 14.93 -8.65 0.98
CA THR A 45 16.15 -9.48 1.14
C THR A 45 16.00 -10.82 0.43
N GLN A 46 14.86 -11.51 0.58
CA GLN A 46 14.59 -12.79 -0.09
C GLN A 46 14.54 -12.66 -1.62
N TRP A 47 14.05 -11.53 -2.14
CA TRP A 47 14.04 -11.24 -3.57
C TRP A 47 15.37 -10.69 -4.10
N GLY A 48 16.35 -10.46 -3.23
CA GLY A 48 17.64 -9.86 -3.61
C GLY A 48 17.49 -8.45 -4.17
N CYS A 49 16.47 -7.71 -3.71
CA CYS A 49 16.13 -6.36 -4.17
C CYS A 49 16.63 -5.34 -3.14
N ASP A 50 17.49 -4.42 -3.58
CA ASP A 50 17.84 -3.23 -2.81
C ASP A 50 16.82 -2.11 -3.07
N LEU A 51 16.55 -1.28 -2.05
CA LEU A 51 15.72 -0.09 -2.20
C LEU A 51 16.31 0.90 -3.24
N ASP A 52 17.63 0.91 -3.46
CA ASP A 52 18.27 1.74 -4.49
C ASP A 52 17.94 1.32 -5.93
N GLN A 53 17.40 0.11 -6.13
CA GLN A 53 16.98 -0.38 -7.44
C GLN A 53 15.52 0.00 -7.78
N LEU A 54 14.78 0.55 -6.81
CA LEU A 54 13.41 0.97 -6.99
C LEU A 54 13.35 2.31 -7.72
N GLU A 55 12.51 2.38 -8.73
CA GLU A 55 12.26 3.55 -9.57
C GLU A 55 10.85 4.13 -9.34
N GLY A 56 10.02 3.43 -8.55
CA GLY A 56 8.70 3.90 -8.18
C GLY A 56 7.94 2.86 -7.35
N LEU A 57 6.80 3.31 -6.82
CA LEU A 57 6.07 2.57 -5.79
C LEU A 57 4.58 2.53 -6.15
N TYR A 58 3.95 1.37 -6.08
CA TYR A 58 2.52 1.17 -6.25
C TYR A 58 1.89 0.83 -4.91
N VAL A 59 0.78 1.48 -4.59
CA VAL A 59 0.13 1.30 -3.29
C VAL A 59 -1.37 1.33 -3.40
N VAL A 60 -2.02 0.33 -2.79
CA VAL A 60 -3.47 0.33 -2.64
C VAL A 60 -3.87 1.26 -1.49
N THR A 61 -4.61 2.32 -1.82
CA THR A 61 -5.00 3.39 -0.88
C THR A 61 -6.36 3.16 -0.22
N GLY A 62 -7.13 2.19 -0.71
CA GLY A 62 -8.41 1.78 -0.16
C GLY A 62 -9.46 1.43 -1.22
N PRO A 63 -10.72 1.23 -0.81
CA PRO A 63 -11.18 1.07 0.58
C PRO A 63 -10.56 -0.16 1.26
N GLY A 64 -10.45 -0.13 2.59
CA GLY A 64 -9.89 -1.25 3.36
C GLY A 64 -9.68 -0.95 4.84
N SER A 65 -8.83 -1.77 5.46
CA SER A 65 -8.38 -1.58 6.84
C SER A 65 -7.68 -0.24 7.01
N PHE A 66 -8.27 0.60 7.84
CA PHE A 66 -7.77 1.93 8.13
C PHE A 66 -6.37 1.95 8.72
N THR A 67 -6.15 1.12 9.75
CA THR A 67 -4.87 1.00 10.43
C THR A 67 -3.82 0.46 9.47
N ALA A 68 -4.14 -0.62 8.76
CA ALA A 68 -3.18 -1.30 7.90
C ALA A 68 -2.79 -0.46 6.68
N SER A 69 -3.76 0.23 6.07
CA SER A 69 -3.50 1.21 4.99
C SER A 69 -2.63 2.36 5.48
N ARG A 70 -2.87 2.92 6.68
CA ARG A 70 -2.01 4.00 7.22
C ARG A 70 -0.58 3.54 7.40
N VAL A 71 -0.37 2.33 7.92
CA VAL A 71 0.97 1.79 8.11
C VAL A 71 1.67 1.58 6.77
N SER A 72 1.04 0.89 5.82
CA SER A 72 1.63 0.63 4.50
C SER A 72 1.94 1.93 3.73
N LEU A 73 1.03 2.91 3.77
CA LEU A 73 1.26 4.21 3.15
C LEU A 73 2.36 5.00 3.86
N THR A 74 2.47 4.93 5.19
CA THR A 74 3.55 5.62 5.92
C THR A 74 4.91 5.06 5.54
N ILE A 75 5.03 3.72 5.47
CA ILE A 75 6.25 3.04 5.03
C ILE A 75 6.62 3.47 3.61
N LEU A 76 5.68 3.38 2.66
CA LEU A 76 5.98 3.74 1.28
C LEU A 76 6.24 5.21 1.06
N ASN A 77 5.49 6.12 1.69
CA ASN A 77 5.76 7.55 1.59
C ASN A 77 7.14 7.89 2.14
N THR A 78 7.60 7.19 3.18
CA THR A 78 8.97 7.35 3.71
C THR A 78 10.01 6.90 2.69
N ILE A 79 9.80 5.74 2.04
CA ILE A 79 10.70 5.26 0.97
C ILE A 79 10.68 6.25 -0.22
N ALA A 80 9.50 6.68 -0.65
CA ALA A 80 9.31 7.64 -1.74
C ALA A 80 10.08 8.94 -1.48
N PHE A 81 9.93 9.48 -0.28
CA PHE A 81 10.58 10.72 0.14
C PHE A 81 12.10 10.57 0.21
N THR A 82 12.60 9.47 0.80
CA THR A 82 14.05 9.26 0.96
C THR A 82 14.76 8.98 -0.36
N LYS A 83 14.12 8.24 -1.27
CA LYS A 83 14.65 7.88 -2.59
C LYS A 83 14.28 8.87 -3.70
N GLN A 84 13.39 9.82 -3.42
CA GLN A 84 12.86 10.78 -4.42
C GLN A 84 12.22 10.07 -5.63
N ILE A 85 11.48 8.98 -5.37
CA ILE A 85 10.84 8.16 -6.41
C ILE A 85 9.31 8.36 -6.42
N PRO A 86 8.66 8.27 -7.60
CA PRO A 86 7.22 8.44 -7.74
C PRO A 86 6.41 7.36 -7.04
N VAL A 87 5.23 7.76 -6.53
CA VAL A 87 4.21 6.87 -5.99
C VAL A 87 2.98 6.86 -6.89
N PHE A 88 2.42 5.68 -7.13
CA PHE A 88 1.21 5.43 -7.89
C PHE A 88 0.14 4.89 -6.95
N ALA A 89 -0.85 5.76 -6.65
CA ALA A 89 -2.01 5.39 -5.86
C ALA A 89 -2.96 4.51 -6.68
N LEU A 90 -3.36 3.38 -6.10
CA LEU A 90 -4.33 2.46 -6.65
C LEU A 90 -5.56 2.43 -5.73
N GLU A 91 -6.74 2.53 -6.32
CA GLU A 91 -8.00 2.28 -5.62
C GLU A 91 -8.46 0.86 -5.99
N ASN A 92 -8.87 0.08 -5.00
CA ASN A 92 -9.32 -1.29 -5.23
C ASN A 92 -10.64 -1.62 -4.49
N PRO A 93 -11.73 -0.87 -4.77
CA PRO A 93 -13.02 -1.09 -4.12
C PRO A 93 -13.62 -2.47 -4.42
N GLU A 94 -13.34 -3.00 -5.60
CA GLU A 94 -13.82 -4.32 -6.04
C GLU A 94 -12.96 -5.48 -5.52
N ARG A 95 -11.89 -5.19 -4.75
CA ARG A 95 -10.93 -6.20 -4.24
C ARG A 95 -10.41 -7.13 -5.35
N LEU A 96 -10.05 -6.53 -6.48
CA LEU A 96 -9.42 -7.22 -7.60
C LEU A 96 -8.08 -7.83 -7.17
N SER A 97 -7.67 -8.91 -7.85
CA SER A 97 -6.32 -9.46 -7.66
C SER A 97 -5.25 -8.44 -8.06
N PRO A 98 -4.03 -8.50 -7.48
CA PRO A 98 -2.96 -7.57 -7.79
C PRO A 98 -2.68 -7.44 -9.30
N GLU A 99 -2.71 -8.55 -10.04
CA GLU A 99 -2.42 -8.59 -11.47
C GLU A 99 -3.49 -7.87 -12.29
N VAL A 100 -4.77 -8.14 -11.97
CA VAL A 100 -5.91 -7.48 -12.62
C VAL A 100 -5.92 -5.99 -12.27
N LEU A 101 -5.67 -5.64 -11.01
CA LEU A 101 -5.60 -4.26 -10.55
C LEU A 101 -4.49 -3.49 -11.27
N LEU A 102 -3.29 -4.05 -11.37
CA LEU A 102 -2.17 -3.43 -12.06
C LEU A 102 -2.48 -3.19 -13.54
N THR A 103 -2.97 -4.22 -14.23
CA THR A 103 -3.28 -4.15 -15.66
C THR A 103 -4.38 -3.13 -15.97
N THR A 104 -5.45 -3.12 -15.16
CA THR A 104 -6.55 -2.16 -15.34
C THR A 104 -6.11 -0.73 -15.04
N SER A 105 -5.25 -0.54 -14.04
CA SER A 105 -4.73 0.77 -13.66
C SER A 105 -3.78 1.35 -14.71
N GLN A 106 -2.86 0.54 -15.24
CA GLN A 106 -1.97 0.95 -16.33
C GLN A 106 -2.75 1.41 -17.57
N LYS A 107 -3.81 0.69 -17.95
CA LYS A 107 -4.68 1.06 -19.08
C LYS A 107 -5.41 2.39 -18.87
N LYS A 108 -5.73 2.74 -17.63
CA LYS A 108 -6.41 4.01 -17.28
C LYS A 108 -5.46 5.22 -17.27
N GLY A 109 -4.14 5.01 -17.36
CA GLY A 109 -3.14 6.07 -17.30
C GLY A 109 -2.95 6.57 -15.87
N LEU A 110 -2.08 5.90 -15.12
CA LEU A 110 -1.77 6.27 -13.74
C LEU A 110 -1.01 7.59 -13.68
N LYS A 111 -1.38 8.42 -12.69
CA LYS A 111 -0.64 9.64 -12.35
C LYS A 111 0.31 9.34 -11.21
N SER A 112 1.59 9.66 -11.40
CA SER A 112 2.57 9.65 -10.33
C SER A 112 2.37 10.84 -9.40
N GLN A 113 2.68 10.65 -8.13
CA GLN A 113 2.62 11.65 -7.07
C GLN A 113 3.87 11.51 -6.17
N SER A 114 4.20 12.55 -5.40
CA SER A 114 5.32 12.49 -4.45
C SER A 114 4.95 11.85 -3.11
N PHE A 115 3.66 11.86 -2.76
CA PHE A 115 3.12 11.21 -1.56
C PHE A 115 1.65 10.84 -1.80
N VAL A 116 1.13 9.93 -0.99
CA VAL A 116 -0.28 9.52 -1.03
C VAL A 116 -0.92 9.49 0.35
N LEU A 117 -2.24 9.67 0.42
CA LEU A 117 -3.03 9.55 1.64
C LEU A 117 -4.01 8.38 1.52
N PRO A 118 -4.39 7.73 2.63
CA PRO A 118 -5.37 6.65 2.58
C PRO A 118 -6.76 7.24 2.35
N ILE A 119 -7.65 6.45 1.76
CA ILE A 119 -9.05 6.82 1.56
C ILE A 119 -9.82 6.54 2.85
N TYR A 120 -10.51 7.56 3.36
CA TYR A 120 -11.29 7.51 4.60
C TYR A 120 -12.78 7.37 4.27
N ASP A 121 -13.25 6.16 3.99
CA ASP A 121 -14.66 5.94 3.61
C ASP A 121 -15.64 5.82 4.79
N ARG A 122 -15.24 6.26 5.99
CA ARG A 122 -16.13 6.27 7.16
C ARG A 122 -16.18 7.66 7.77
N PRO A 123 -17.39 8.20 8.04
CA PRO A 123 -17.51 9.43 8.82
C PRO A 123 -16.87 9.21 10.20
N PRO A 124 -16.26 10.25 10.79
CA PRO A 124 -15.68 10.16 12.12
C PRO A 124 -16.75 9.72 13.12
N GLY A 125 -16.57 8.55 13.74
CA GLY A 125 -17.42 8.05 14.81
C GLY A 125 -17.14 8.78 16.11
N VAL A 126 -17.41 10.09 16.17
CA VAL A 126 -17.31 10.86 17.41
C VAL A 126 -18.44 10.39 18.33
N THR A 127 -18.11 9.64 19.37
CA THR A 127 -19.08 9.27 20.41
C THR A 127 -19.52 10.55 21.12
N ASN A 128 -20.72 11.04 20.83
CA ASN A 128 -21.33 12.14 21.57
C ASN A 128 -21.66 11.62 22.98
N ASN A 129 -20.72 11.77 23.92
CA ASN A 129 -21.02 11.58 25.32
C ASN A 129 -21.83 12.80 25.77
N GLN A 130 -23.14 12.75 25.59
CA GLN A 130 -24.05 13.71 26.23
C GLN A 130 -23.95 13.48 27.74
N LEU A 131 -23.15 14.33 28.39
CA LEU A 131 -23.10 14.51 29.83
C LEU A 131 -24.48 14.98 30.30
N ASN A 132 -25.36 14.03 30.63
CA ASN A 132 -26.59 14.33 31.37
C ASN A 132 -26.22 14.46 32.86
N HIS A 133 -25.76 15.64 33.25
CA HIS A 133 -25.78 16.10 34.63
C HIS A 133 -27.03 16.96 34.84
N THR A 134 -28.07 16.36 35.41
CA THR A 134 -29.12 17.05 36.19
C THR A 134 -29.64 16.09 37.25
#